data_AF-A0A812SH98-F1
#
_entry.id   AF-A0A812SH98-F1
#
_cell.length_a   1.000
_cell.length_b   1.000
_cell.length_c   1.000
_cell.angle_alpha   90.00
_cell.angle_beta   90.00
_cell.angle_gamma   90.00
#
_symmetry.space_group_name_H-M   'P 1'
#
loop_
_entity.id
_entity.type
_entity.pdbx_description
1 polymer ?
#
loop_
_entity_poly.entity_id
_entity_poly.type
_entity_poly.pdbx_seq_one_letter_code
_entity_poly.pdbx_strand_id
1 'polypeptide(L)'
;MHMHKDMQPTQLKRPMRLTWPTQPTRLMRPTPPMQPTQHMLPKWRMDIRIKQPHMHYAGAPVVHGMHPMMPGAHMVPNGHYPIHYAPHPHHPGYYMPVYPGHPPGFPPHYPGYPPLARESRDKDSDEDRKKKKEREEPPPPTKFDDDHWEEPRTRTKLKLLGEDCGEENRKLWSYPMTDENRRCFAGYIPCLLKEDVCDSFFKKIRDSVDWQQPEGPLGQIPRKTCWMVKAGCDCKYRYGGIEVAPQKFPSWMNELMELVLKPCGLSQKDWPNSCNLNLYEDGGMTVGWHADDEKLFQGRFRDCRIISLSLGATRKFELRLNWPEEEEAQITRLTLRGGDLLTMEGMTQKHFQHRVPREGTKEPRINLTWRWVKKHLPGCPSGGRR
;
A
#
# COMPACT_ATOMS: atom_id res chain seq x y z
N MET A 1 55.71 50.77 -26.56
CA MET A 1 55.51 50.64 -25.10
C MET A 1 55.08 49.19 -24.86
N HIS A 2 55.88 48.39 -24.12
CA HIS A 2 55.70 46.94 -23.85
C HIS A 2 55.76 46.03 -25.11
N MET A 3 56.61 44.98 -25.21
CA MET A 3 56.73 43.72 -24.43
C MET A 3 55.46 42.84 -24.49
N HIS A 4 55.50 41.53 -24.75
CA HIS A 4 56.63 40.58 -24.88
C HIS A 4 56.20 39.25 -25.55
N LYS A 5 57.17 38.55 -26.19
CA LYS A 5 57.31 37.08 -26.32
C LYS A 5 56.30 36.26 -27.16
N ASP A 6 56.80 35.79 -28.29
CA ASP A 6 56.28 34.63 -29.05
C ASP A 6 56.35 33.31 -28.26
N MET A 7 55.38 32.43 -28.48
CA MET A 7 55.33 31.07 -27.93
C MET A 7 56.06 30.06 -28.83
N GLN A 8 56.92 29.22 -28.24
CA GLN A 8 57.42 28.01 -28.89
C GLN A 8 56.41 26.86 -28.73
N PRO A 9 56.25 25.96 -29.73
CA PRO A 9 55.35 24.81 -29.62
C PRO A 9 55.97 23.66 -28.81
N THR A 10 55.26 23.22 -27.76
CA THR A 10 55.65 22.07 -26.94
C THR A 10 55.41 20.73 -27.63
N GLN A 11 56.37 19.80 -27.53
CA GLN A 11 56.32 18.49 -28.20
C GLN A 11 55.23 17.55 -27.66
N LEU A 12 54.54 16.85 -28.57
CA LEU A 12 53.69 15.71 -28.21
C LEU A 12 54.53 14.51 -27.77
N LYS A 13 54.33 14.04 -26.53
CA LYS A 13 54.84 12.74 -26.07
C LYS A 13 53.96 11.60 -26.57
N ARG A 14 54.57 10.61 -27.24
CA ARG A 14 53.91 9.36 -27.68
C ARG A 14 53.64 8.45 -26.47
N PRO A 15 52.52 7.69 -26.43
CA PRO A 15 52.31 6.66 -25.42
C PRO A 15 53.22 5.44 -25.68
N MET A 16 53.83 4.90 -24.62
CA MET A 16 54.66 3.69 -24.69
C MET A 16 53.81 2.44 -24.94
N ARG A 17 54.22 1.60 -25.88
CA ARG A 17 53.76 0.21 -25.99
C ARG A 17 54.62 -0.65 -25.06
N LEU A 18 54.03 -1.33 -24.08
CA LEU A 18 54.67 -2.48 -23.43
C LEU A 18 54.29 -3.76 -24.17
N THR A 19 55.31 -4.49 -24.61
CA THR A 19 55.19 -5.85 -25.15
C THR A 19 55.36 -6.88 -24.03
N TRP A 20 54.50 -7.90 -24.01
CA TRP A 20 54.67 -9.06 -23.13
C TRP A 20 55.28 -10.23 -23.92
N PRO A 21 56.19 -11.03 -23.32
CA PRO A 21 56.81 -12.17 -23.99
C PRO A 21 55.84 -13.35 -24.13
N THR A 22 55.87 -14.01 -25.29
CA THR A 22 55.14 -15.25 -25.56
C THR A 22 55.92 -16.48 -25.05
N GLN A 23 55.21 -17.43 -24.44
CA GLN A 23 55.69 -18.81 -24.25
C GLN A 23 54.73 -19.81 -24.93
N PRO A 24 55.24 -20.98 -25.38
CA PRO A 24 54.51 -21.83 -26.31
C PRO A 24 53.46 -22.74 -25.65
N THR A 25 52.42 -23.04 -26.42
CA THR A 25 51.28 -23.88 -26.05
C THR A 25 51.64 -25.36 -25.92
N ARG A 26 51.25 -25.99 -24.81
CA ARG A 26 51.23 -27.45 -24.66
C ARG A 26 49.79 -27.94 -24.66
N LEU A 27 49.39 -28.61 -25.74
CA LEU A 27 48.06 -29.21 -25.90
C LEU A 27 47.84 -30.31 -24.84
N MET A 28 46.84 -30.12 -23.98
CA MET A 28 46.26 -31.20 -23.17
C MET A 28 44.89 -31.59 -23.72
N ARG A 29 44.60 -32.90 -23.67
CA ARG A 29 43.35 -33.49 -24.19
C ARG A 29 42.16 -33.12 -23.30
N PRO A 30 40.93 -33.01 -23.84
CA PRO A 30 39.75 -32.74 -23.04
C PRO A 30 39.43 -33.93 -22.11
N THR A 31 39.24 -33.64 -20.82
CA THR A 31 38.66 -34.57 -19.85
C THR A 31 37.15 -34.72 -20.07
N PRO A 32 36.57 -35.93 -19.93
CA PRO A 32 35.13 -36.12 -20.02
C PRO A 32 34.39 -35.46 -18.84
N PRO A 33 33.11 -35.05 -19.02
CA PRO A 33 32.36 -34.37 -17.96
C PRO A 33 32.03 -35.33 -16.81
N MET A 34 32.27 -34.87 -15.58
CA MET A 34 31.79 -35.56 -14.37
C MET A 34 30.27 -35.52 -14.30
N GLN A 35 29.65 -36.68 -14.03
CA GLN A 35 28.23 -36.77 -13.70
C GLN A 35 27.96 -36.14 -12.32
N PRO A 36 26.87 -35.37 -12.13
CA PRO A 36 26.49 -34.88 -10.82
C PRO A 36 25.95 -36.02 -9.95
N THR A 37 26.52 -36.19 -8.76
CA THR A 37 26.07 -37.15 -7.75
C THR A 37 24.65 -36.84 -7.26
N GLN A 38 23.76 -37.82 -7.32
CA GLN A 38 22.41 -37.72 -6.76
C GLN A 38 22.46 -37.65 -5.24
N HIS A 39 22.22 -36.46 -4.66
CA HIS A 39 21.73 -36.39 -3.29
C HIS A 39 20.20 -36.55 -3.28
N MET A 40 19.72 -37.60 -2.63
CA MET A 40 18.30 -37.84 -2.45
C MET A 40 17.71 -36.78 -1.50
N LEU A 41 16.68 -36.08 -1.97
CA LEU A 41 15.70 -35.38 -1.13
C LEU A 41 14.38 -36.17 -1.17
N PRO A 42 13.64 -36.26 -0.05
CA PRO A 42 12.44 -37.09 0.03
C PRO A 42 11.33 -36.60 -0.91
N LYS A 43 10.89 -37.46 -1.82
CA LYS A 43 9.76 -37.21 -2.72
C LYS A 43 8.44 -37.33 -1.96
N TRP A 44 7.81 -36.21 -1.66
CA TRP A 44 6.37 -36.18 -1.37
C TRP A 44 5.60 -36.35 -2.69
N ARG A 45 5.16 -37.58 -2.99
CA ARG A 45 4.14 -37.83 -4.03
C ARG A 45 2.76 -37.57 -3.44
N MET A 46 2.07 -36.55 -3.94
CA MET A 46 0.61 -36.48 -3.88
C MET A 46 0.05 -37.00 -5.21
N ASP A 47 -0.51 -38.20 -5.20
CA ASP A 47 -1.23 -38.75 -6.35
C ASP A 47 -2.62 -38.10 -6.47
N ILE A 48 -2.70 -36.98 -7.20
CA ILE A 48 -3.99 -36.39 -7.57
C ILE A 48 -4.57 -37.19 -8.75
N ARG A 49 -5.39 -38.20 -8.44
CA ARG A 49 -6.27 -38.85 -9.42
C ARG A 49 -7.36 -37.86 -9.86
N ILE A 50 -7.16 -37.22 -11.01
CA ILE A 50 -8.22 -36.46 -11.69
C ILE A 50 -9.26 -37.45 -12.22
N LYS A 51 -10.39 -37.58 -11.51
CA LYS A 51 -11.60 -38.18 -12.08
C LYS A 51 -12.29 -37.14 -12.96
N GLN A 52 -12.35 -37.38 -14.26
CA GLN A 52 -13.23 -36.64 -15.16
C GLN A 52 -14.70 -37.01 -14.88
N PRO A 53 -15.63 -36.04 -14.77
CA PRO A 53 -17.05 -36.28 -14.95
C PRO A 53 -17.39 -36.28 -16.44
N HIS A 54 -18.08 -37.32 -16.92
CA HIS A 54 -18.67 -37.31 -18.26
C HIS A 54 -19.83 -36.32 -18.32
N MET A 55 -19.83 -35.45 -19.33
CA MET A 55 -20.94 -34.53 -19.61
C MET A 55 -21.80 -35.12 -20.73
N HIS A 56 -22.99 -35.63 -20.39
CA HIS A 56 -23.95 -36.13 -21.37
C HIS A 56 -24.70 -34.96 -22.04
N TYR A 57 -24.60 -34.88 -23.36
CA TYR A 57 -25.54 -34.11 -24.17
C TYR A 57 -26.84 -34.91 -24.37
N ALA A 58 -27.98 -34.28 -24.13
CA ALA A 58 -29.28 -34.66 -24.64
C ALA A 58 -30.03 -33.37 -25.00
N GLY A 59 -30.72 -33.33 -26.14
CA GLY A 59 -31.30 -32.09 -26.67
C GLY A 59 -32.75 -32.22 -27.10
N ALA A 60 -33.37 -31.05 -27.29
CA ALA A 60 -34.66 -30.82 -27.98
C ALA A 60 -35.92 -31.35 -27.24
N PRO A 61 -37.15 -30.87 -27.57
CA PRO A 61 -37.50 -30.01 -28.72
C PRO A 61 -38.35 -28.74 -28.42
N VAL A 62 -38.63 -28.03 -29.50
CA VAL A 62 -39.44 -26.80 -29.64
C VAL A 62 -40.95 -27.08 -29.61
N VAL A 63 -41.76 -26.16 -29.08
CA VAL A 63 -43.20 -26.03 -29.41
C VAL A 63 -43.59 -24.54 -29.54
N HIS A 64 -44.44 -24.19 -30.51
CA HIS A 64 -44.98 -22.84 -30.76
C HIS A 64 -46.16 -22.48 -29.85
N GLY A 65 -46.45 -21.17 -29.66
CA GLY A 65 -47.65 -20.73 -28.93
C GLY A 65 -47.92 -19.21 -28.83
N MET A 66 -48.24 -18.56 -29.96
CA MET A 66 -49.16 -17.41 -30.12
C MET A 66 -49.09 -16.14 -29.22
N HIS A 67 -49.05 -14.99 -29.91
CA HIS A 67 -49.34 -13.61 -29.41
C HIS A 67 -50.85 -13.43 -29.09
N PRO A 68 -51.27 -12.43 -28.28
CA PRO A 68 -51.44 -11.07 -28.82
C PRO A 68 -51.22 -9.85 -27.87
N MET A 69 -50.73 -8.78 -28.50
CA MET A 69 -51.15 -7.35 -28.42
C MET A 69 -51.06 -6.48 -27.14
N MET A 70 -50.31 -5.39 -27.33
CA MET A 70 -50.34 -4.04 -26.71
C MET A 70 -51.73 -3.35 -26.90
N PRO A 71 -52.16 -2.27 -26.16
CA PRO A 71 -51.39 -1.01 -26.02
C PRO A 71 -51.61 -0.13 -24.76
N GLY A 72 -50.87 0.99 -24.68
CA GLY A 72 -51.26 2.16 -23.88
C GLY A 72 -50.12 2.90 -23.19
N ALA A 73 -49.71 4.06 -23.72
CA ALA A 73 -48.84 5.01 -23.01
C ALA A 73 -49.69 5.96 -22.13
N HIS A 74 -49.08 6.64 -21.14
CA HIS A 74 -49.23 8.09 -20.89
C HIS A 74 -48.32 8.59 -19.74
N MET A 75 -48.29 9.92 -19.54
CA MET A 75 -47.25 10.68 -18.83
C MET A 75 -47.51 10.92 -17.33
N VAL A 76 -46.44 11.38 -16.66
CA VAL A 76 -46.34 11.96 -15.30
C VAL A 76 -47.34 13.12 -15.06
N PRO A 77 -47.70 13.47 -13.80
CA PRO A 77 -46.87 14.41 -13.03
C PRO A 77 -46.83 14.24 -11.47
N ASN A 78 -46.00 15.10 -10.86
CA ASN A 78 -45.70 15.29 -9.43
C ASN A 78 -46.89 15.30 -8.45
N GLY A 79 -46.62 14.91 -7.20
CA GLY A 79 -47.45 15.24 -6.03
C GLY A 79 -46.67 15.16 -4.70
N HIS A 80 -46.40 16.32 -4.08
CA HIS A 80 -45.97 16.42 -2.68
C HIS A 80 -47.18 16.22 -1.77
N TYR A 81 -47.10 15.41 -0.70
CA TYR A 81 -47.94 15.59 0.49
C TYR A 81 -47.18 15.25 1.79
N PRO A 82 -47.52 15.89 2.94
CA PRO A 82 -46.65 15.97 4.12
C PRO A 82 -46.98 14.96 5.22
N ILE A 83 -46.12 14.98 6.24
CA ILE A 83 -46.15 14.12 7.43
C ILE A 83 -47.17 14.66 8.44
N HIS A 84 -48.12 13.83 8.88
CA HIS A 84 -48.97 14.10 10.05
C HIS A 84 -48.73 13.06 11.17
N TYR A 85 -48.84 13.51 12.42
CA TYR A 85 -48.50 12.76 13.63
C TYR A 85 -49.74 12.20 14.37
N ALA A 86 -49.49 11.15 15.18
CA ALA A 86 -50.28 10.66 16.32
C ALA A 86 -51.58 9.85 16.05
N PRO A 87 -52.08 9.04 17.02
CA PRO A 87 -51.44 8.45 18.22
C PRO A 87 -51.63 6.91 18.37
N HIS A 88 -51.11 6.34 19.47
CA HIS A 88 -51.22 4.92 19.89
C HIS A 88 -52.65 4.44 20.23
N PRO A 89 -52.85 3.10 20.33
CA PRO A 89 -53.06 2.52 21.69
C PRO A 89 -52.36 1.16 21.99
N HIS A 90 -52.02 0.96 23.28
CA HIS A 90 -52.10 -0.23 24.17
C HIS A 90 -52.22 -1.68 23.58
N HIS A 91 -51.70 -2.79 24.15
CA HIS A 91 -51.01 -3.22 25.41
C HIS A 91 -50.55 -4.71 25.18
N PRO A 92 -50.07 -5.52 26.16
CA PRO A 92 -49.15 -5.35 27.31
C PRO A 92 -47.78 -6.07 27.02
N GLY A 93 -46.83 -6.41 27.92
CA GLY A 93 -46.56 -6.13 29.34
C GLY A 93 -46.09 -7.39 30.12
N TYR A 94 -44.91 -7.36 30.77
CA TYR A 94 -44.38 -8.42 31.67
C TYR A 94 -43.72 -7.83 32.94
N TYR A 95 -43.81 -8.57 34.05
CA TYR A 95 -43.42 -8.16 35.41
C TYR A 95 -41.96 -8.47 35.78
N MET A 96 -41.39 -7.70 36.72
CA MET A 96 -40.36 -8.14 37.68
C MET A 96 -40.66 -7.54 39.07
N PRO A 97 -40.38 -8.24 40.19
CA PRO A 97 -40.89 -7.87 41.52
C PRO A 97 -39.97 -6.95 42.33
N VAL A 98 -40.55 -6.31 43.36
CA VAL A 98 -39.87 -5.49 44.38
C VAL A 98 -40.33 -5.95 45.76
N TYR A 99 -39.43 -5.98 46.76
CA TYR A 99 -39.78 -6.07 48.19
C TYR A 99 -39.00 -5.02 49.02
N PRO A 100 -39.50 -4.56 50.19
CA PRO A 100 -39.11 -3.26 50.77
C PRO A 100 -38.46 -3.29 52.18
N GLY A 101 -37.82 -2.18 52.58
CA GLY A 101 -37.92 -1.67 53.97
C GLY A 101 -36.66 -1.31 54.79
N HIS A 102 -36.32 0.00 54.84
CA HIS A 102 -35.74 0.77 55.99
C HIS A 102 -34.29 0.46 56.51
N PRO A 103 -33.68 1.33 57.35
CA PRO A 103 -33.29 2.74 57.12
C PRO A 103 -31.77 2.98 57.47
N PRO A 104 -31.19 4.22 57.45
CA PRO A 104 -29.76 4.40 57.17
C PRO A 104 -28.80 4.49 58.38
N GLY A 105 -27.53 4.10 58.16
CA GLY A 105 -26.37 4.35 59.03
C GLY A 105 -25.03 4.27 58.27
N PHE A 106 -24.10 5.17 58.57
CA PHE A 106 -22.72 5.28 58.02
C PHE A 106 -21.69 4.57 58.95
N PRO A 107 -20.37 4.47 58.63
CA PRO A 107 -19.63 4.20 57.37
C PRO A 107 -18.62 3.01 57.57
N PRO A 108 -17.54 2.76 56.77
CA PRO A 108 -16.31 3.59 56.68
C PRO A 108 -15.63 3.71 55.26
N HIS A 109 -14.57 4.52 55.19
CA HIS A 109 -13.73 4.86 54.01
C HIS A 109 -12.92 3.66 53.44
N TYR A 110 -12.47 3.64 52.18
CA TYR A 110 -11.37 4.42 51.52
C TYR A 110 -11.35 4.13 49.98
N PRO A 111 -10.53 4.81 49.13
CA PRO A 111 -10.34 6.25 48.92
C PRO A 111 -10.79 6.70 47.48
N GLY A 112 -11.09 7.98 47.28
CA GLY A 112 -11.54 8.51 45.98
C GLY A 112 -10.46 9.20 45.14
N TYR A 113 -10.41 8.92 43.84
CA TYR A 113 -10.89 9.87 42.81
C TYR A 113 -11.11 11.36 43.21
N PRO A 114 -10.17 12.33 43.13
CA PRO A 114 -10.56 13.73 43.33
C PRO A 114 -11.43 14.24 42.17
N PRO A 115 -12.61 14.83 42.43
CA PRO A 115 -13.38 15.51 41.39
C PRO A 115 -12.70 16.85 41.05
N LEU A 116 -12.36 17.05 39.77
CA LEU A 116 -11.83 18.33 39.31
C LEU A 116 -12.91 19.42 39.45
N ALA A 117 -12.63 20.41 40.29
CA ALA A 117 -13.50 21.55 40.51
C ALA A 117 -13.70 22.35 39.22
N ARG A 118 -14.94 22.80 38.98
CA ARG A 118 -15.22 23.88 38.05
C ARG A 118 -14.81 25.21 38.70
N GLU A 119 -13.54 25.55 38.61
CA GLU A 119 -13.12 26.93 38.81
C GLU A 119 -13.56 27.76 37.59
N SER A 120 -14.29 28.85 37.86
CA SER A 120 -14.53 29.91 36.89
C SER A 120 -13.20 30.57 36.53
N ARG A 121 -12.70 30.32 35.32
CA ARG A 121 -11.65 31.16 34.74
C ARG A 121 -12.26 32.31 33.98
N ASP A 122 -11.67 33.47 34.20
CA ASP A 122 -12.09 34.74 33.66
C ASP A 122 -12.03 34.80 32.13
N LYS A 123 -12.68 35.84 31.60
CA LYS A 123 -12.74 36.14 30.17
C LYS A 123 -11.39 36.66 29.66
N ASP A 124 -10.41 35.78 29.49
CA ASP A 124 -9.28 36.07 28.61
C ASP A 124 -9.78 36.20 27.17
N SER A 125 -9.33 37.25 26.48
CA SER A 125 -9.89 37.74 25.23
C SER A 125 -9.68 36.79 24.04
N ASP A 126 -10.62 36.83 23.08
CA ASP A 126 -10.63 36.03 21.84
C ASP A 126 -9.41 36.25 20.90
N GLU A 127 -8.48 37.15 21.23
CA GLU A 127 -7.33 37.49 20.39
C GLU A 127 -6.14 36.52 20.55
N ASP A 128 -5.88 35.98 21.74
CA ASP A 128 -4.69 35.14 21.97
C ASP A 128 -4.82 33.70 21.43
N ARG A 129 -6.02 33.30 20.98
CA ARG A 129 -6.23 31.99 20.33
C ARG A 129 -5.72 31.93 18.88
N LYS A 130 -5.24 33.05 18.33
CA LYS A 130 -4.78 33.22 16.93
C LYS A 130 -3.25 33.19 16.74
N LYS A 131 -2.52 32.40 17.55
CA LYS A 131 -1.11 32.00 17.24
C LYS A 131 -0.90 30.49 17.17
N LYS A 132 -1.88 29.77 16.62
CA LYS A 132 -1.59 28.48 16.01
C LYS A 132 -0.72 28.76 14.78
N LYS A 133 0.59 28.49 14.90
CA LYS A 133 1.57 28.67 13.81
C LYS A 133 1.11 27.80 12.63
N GLU A 134 0.46 28.41 11.65
CA GLU A 134 0.07 27.74 10.43
C GLU A 134 1.35 27.18 9.82
N ARG A 135 1.39 25.85 9.70
CA ARG A 135 2.40 25.19 8.91
C ARG A 135 1.97 25.45 7.48
N GLU A 136 2.47 26.55 6.91
CA GLU A 136 2.30 26.85 5.49
C GLU A 136 2.55 25.56 4.70
N GLU A 137 1.55 25.14 3.92
CA GLU A 137 1.71 23.98 3.08
C GLU A 137 2.83 24.29 2.08
N PRO A 138 3.75 23.34 1.82
CA PRO A 138 4.87 23.60 0.92
C PRO A 138 4.31 24.00 -0.46
N PRO A 139 4.90 25.00 -1.13
CA PRO A 139 4.38 25.49 -2.40
C PRO A 139 4.32 24.38 -3.45
N PRO A 140 3.40 24.48 -4.43
CA PRO A 140 3.31 23.51 -5.51
C PRO A 140 4.65 23.39 -6.24
N PRO A 141 5.00 22.20 -6.75
CA PRO A 141 6.20 22.00 -7.54
C PRO A 141 6.10 22.80 -8.85
N THR A 142 7.22 23.27 -9.38
CA THR A 142 7.26 23.87 -10.72
C THR A 142 6.78 22.86 -11.77
N LYS A 143 5.87 23.28 -12.67
CA LYS A 143 5.48 22.50 -13.85
C LYS A 143 6.71 22.26 -14.76
N PHE A 144 6.70 21.18 -15.52
CA PHE A 144 7.75 20.81 -16.47
C PHE A 144 7.66 21.62 -17.76
N ASP A 145 6.45 21.80 -18.28
CA ASP A 145 6.09 22.73 -19.35
C ASP A 145 4.67 23.27 -19.11
N ASP A 146 4.10 24.02 -20.05
CA ASP A 146 2.77 24.65 -19.90
C ASP A 146 1.65 23.62 -19.69
N ASP A 147 1.78 22.44 -20.33
CA ASP A 147 0.78 21.37 -20.30
C ASP A 147 1.07 20.32 -19.21
N HIS A 148 2.32 20.14 -18.78
CA HIS A 148 2.73 19.02 -17.91
C HIS A 148 3.36 19.45 -16.58
N TRP A 149 2.92 18.85 -15.47
CA TRP A 149 3.58 18.92 -14.16
C TRP A 149 4.87 18.09 -14.09
N GLU A 150 5.01 17.07 -14.92
CA GLU A 150 6.16 16.13 -14.94
C GLU A 150 6.61 15.79 -16.36
N GLU A 151 7.89 15.47 -16.56
CA GLU A 151 8.42 15.03 -17.87
C GLU A 151 7.65 13.79 -18.40
N PRO A 152 7.00 13.82 -19.58
CA PRO A 152 6.08 12.76 -20.04
C PRO A 152 6.62 11.31 -20.04
N ARG A 153 5.71 10.32 -19.92
CA ARG A 153 6.06 8.89 -19.90
C ARG A 153 6.85 8.43 -21.12
N THR A 154 6.61 9.02 -22.29
CA THR A 154 7.33 8.74 -23.54
C THR A 154 8.81 9.09 -23.47
N ARG A 155 9.19 10.10 -22.67
CA ARG A 155 10.58 10.52 -22.44
C ARG A 155 11.24 9.73 -21.31
N THR A 156 10.54 9.57 -20.18
CA THR A 156 11.04 8.83 -19.00
C THR A 156 11.07 7.31 -19.21
N LYS A 157 10.34 6.79 -20.21
CA LYS A 157 10.17 5.36 -20.52
C LYS A 157 9.52 4.57 -19.38
N LEU A 158 8.72 5.25 -18.54
CA LEU A 158 7.97 4.63 -17.46
C LEU A 158 6.88 3.70 -18.02
N LYS A 159 7.06 2.39 -17.81
CA LYS A 159 6.00 1.38 -17.96
C LYS A 159 5.37 1.07 -16.60
N LEU A 160 4.05 0.96 -16.55
CA LEU A 160 3.28 0.52 -15.38
C LEU A 160 3.32 -1.01 -15.24
N LEU A 161 3.03 -1.57 -14.05
CA LEU A 161 3.12 -3.03 -13.86
C LEU A 161 2.16 -3.80 -14.77
N GLY A 162 0.92 -3.32 -14.92
CA GLY A 162 -0.05 -3.93 -15.83
C GLY A 162 0.33 -3.83 -17.32
N GLU A 163 1.23 -2.91 -17.69
CA GLU A 163 1.75 -2.83 -19.06
C GLU A 163 2.85 -3.87 -19.31
N ASP A 164 3.69 -4.15 -18.31
CA ASP A 164 4.89 -5.00 -18.43
C ASP A 164 4.69 -6.46 -17.94
N CYS A 165 3.52 -6.80 -17.36
CA CYS A 165 3.23 -8.11 -16.77
C CYS A 165 2.95 -9.27 -17.76
N GLY A 166 3.05 -9.03 -19.07
CA GLY A 166 2.64 -9.95 -20.13
C GLY A 166 1.13 -9.95 -20.40
N GLU A 167 0.73 -10.39 -21.60
CA GLU A 167 -0.65 -10.26 -22.10
C GLU A 167 -1.69 -10.99 -21.23
N GLU A 168 -1.38 -12.21 -20.79
CA GLU A 168 -2.25 -13.01 -19.93
C GLU A 168 -2.56 -12.33 -18.59
N ASN A 169 -1.60 -11.62 -17.99
CA ASN A 169 -1.82 -10.91 -16.73
C ASN A 169 -2.39 -9.50 -16.93
N ARG A 170 -2.16 -8.86 -18.09
CA ARG A 170 -2.60 -7.48 -18.38
C ARG A 170 -4.10 -7.30 -18.16
N LYS A 171 -4.91 -8.31 -18.51
CA LYS A 171 -6.37 -8.31 -18.32
C LYS A 171 -6.84 -8.34 -16.86
N LEU A 172 -5.94 -8.59 -15.90
CA LEU A 172 -6.23 -8.55 -14.46
C LEU A 172 -6.21 -7.12 -13.89
N TRP A 173 -5.56 -6.18 -14.60
CA TRP A 173 -5.33 -4.82 -14.11
C TRP A 173 -6.44 -3.86 -14.53
N SER A 174 -6.87 -3.03 -13.59
CA SER A 174 -7.54 -1.76 -13.86
C SER A 174 -6.73 -0.60 -13.27
N TYR A 175 -6.90 0.62 -13.78
CA TYR A 175 -6.27 1.82 -13.22
C TYR A 175 -7.34 2.82 -12.79
N PRO A 176 -7.92 2.69 -11.58
CA PRO A 176 -8.92 3.62 -11.05
C PRO A 176 -8.40 5.05 -10.81
N MET A 177 -7.08 5.29 -10.93
CA MET A 177 -6.49 6.63 -10.94
C MET A 177 -5.40 6.68 -12.02
N THR A 178 -5.55 7.58 -12.98
CA THR A 178 -4.59 7.86 -14.04
C THR A 178 -4.46 9.37 -14.25
N ASP A 179 -3.27 9.91 -14.03
CA ASP A 179 -2.91 11.28 -14.35
C ASP A 179 -1.58 11.24 -15.12
N GLU A 180 -1.66 11.28 -16.46
CA GLU A 180 -0.47 11.28 -17.33
C GLU A 180 0.35 12.57 -17.18
N ASN A 181 -0.33 13.69 -16.93
CA ASN A 181 0.24 15.03 -16.79
C ASN A 181 1.21 15.09 -15.59
N ARG A 182 0.78 14.55 -14.44
CA ARG A 182 1.60 14.37 -13.23
C ARG A 182 2.34 13.03 -13.20
N ARG A 183 2.21 12.17 -14.21
CA ARG A 183 2.64 10.75 -14.21
C ARG A 183 2.32 10.02 -12.90
N CYS A 184 1.08 10.14 -12.43
CA CYS A 184 0.60 9.52 -11.20
C CYS A 184 -0.44 8.44 -11.53
N PHE A 185 -0.18 7.22 -11.07
CA PHE A 185 -1.03 6.07 -11.39
C PHE A 185 -1.30 5.24 -10.14
N ALA A 186 -2.50 4.66 -10.07
CA ALA A 186 -2.83 3.61 -9.13
C ALA A 186 -3.49 2.44 -9.88
N GLY A 187 -2.77 1.33 -10.01
CA GLY A 187 -3.24 0.09 -10.63
C GLY A 187 -3.79 -0.88 -9.58
N TYR A 188 -4.86 -1.59 -9.90
CA TYR A 188 -5.61 -2.45 -8.98
C TYR A 188 -5.90 -3.82 -9.61
N ILE A 189 -5.77 -4.88 -8.80
CA ILE A 189 -6.22 -6.24 -9.13
C ILE A 189 -7.16 -6.72 -8.00
N PRO A 190 -8.44 -7.02 -8.28
CA PRO A 190 -9.33 -7.61 -7.29
C PRO A 190 -8.99 -9.09 -7.03
N CYS A 191 -9.03 -9.51 -5.77
CA CYS A 191 -8.90 -10.91 -5.32
C CYS A 191 -7.77 -11.69 -6.02
N LEU A 192 -6.57 -11.12 -6.09
CA LEU A 192 -5.40 -11.73 -6.73
C LEU A 192 -5.06 -13.10 -6.10
N LEU A 193 -5.26 -13.21 -4.80
CA LEU A 193 -5.08 -14.44 -4.04
C LEU A 193 -6.44 -15.04 -3.67
N LYS A 194 -6.54 -16.37 -3.70
CA LYS A 194 -7.72 -17.11 -3.24
C LYS A 194 -7.95 -16.91 -1.74
N GLU A 195 -9.20 -17.05 -1.31
CA GLU A 195 -9.63 -16.84 0.07
C GLU A 195 -8.88 -17.74 1.08
N ASP A 196 -8.70 -19.03 0.77
CA ASP A 196 -7.96 -19.99 1.59
C ASP A 196 -6.47 -19.61 1.77
N VAL A 197 -5.85 -19.10 0.70
CA VAL A 197 -4.48 -18.58 0.72
C VAL A 197 -4.40 -17.29 1.54
N CYS A 198 -5.36 -16.37 1.36
CA CYS A 198 -5.46 -15.13 2.13
C CYS A 198 -5.58 -15.41 3.63
N ASP A 199 -6.46 -16.33 4.02
CA ASP A 199 -6.71 -16.72 5.40
C ASP A 199 -5.48 -17.35 6.06
N SER A 200 -4.78 -18.23 5.32
CA SER A 200 -3.56 -18.87 5.77
C SER A 200 -2.44 -17.85 6.03
N PHE A 201 -2.18 -16.95 5.07
CA PHE A 201 -1.22 -15.87 5.26
C PHE A 201 -1.65 -14.88 6.33
N PHE A 202 -2.93 -14.52 6.43
CA PHE A 202 -3.44 -13.62 7.46
C PHE A 202 -3.12 -14.15 8.87
N LYS A 203 -3.49 -15.41 9.16
CA LYS A 203 -3.21 -16.07 10.45
C LYS A 203 -1.69 -16.14 10.70
N LYS A 204 -0.93 -16.67 9.72
CA LYS A 204 0.54 -16.79 9.79
C LYS A 204 1.23 -15.46 10.08
N ILE A 205 0.83 -14.38 9.42
CA ILE A 205 1.45 -13.05 9.58
C ILE A 205 1.01 -12.38 10.88
N ARG A 206 -0.29 -12.45 11.24
CA ARG A 206 -0.80 -11.91 12.50
C ARG A 206 -0.06 -12.51 13.70
N ASP A 207 0.13 -13.84 13.69
CA ASP A 207 0.58 -14.59 14.87
C ASP A 207 2.11 -14.77 14.96
N SER A 208 2.86 -14.55 13.87
CA SER A 208 4.34 -14.73 13.84
C SER A 208 5.17 -13.46 13.70
N VAL A 209 4.56 -12.31 13.40
CA VAL A 209 5.26 -11.03 13.30
C VAL A 209 5.40 -10.39 14.67
N ASP A 210 6.61 -9.94 15.00
CA ASP A 210 6.85 -9.06 16.15
C ASP A 210 6.26 -7.67 15.83
N TRP A 211 5.02 -7.44 16.26
CA TRP A 211 4.28 -6.22 15.99
C TRP A 211 4.65 -5.11 16.98
N GLN A 212 5.07 -3.98 16.44
CA GLN A 212 5.41 -2.79 17.22
C GLN A 212 4.25 -1.78 17.16
N GLN A 213 3.92 -1.12 18.27
CA GLN A 213 2.97 0.00 18.31
C GLN A 213 3.66 1.25 18.85
N PRO A 214 4.47 1.94 18.03
CA PRO A 214 5.29 3.05 18.48
C PRO A 214 4.46 4.29 18.83
N GLU A 215 5.01 5.09 19.73
CA GLU A 215 4.43 6.37 20.14
C GLU A 215 4.98 7.51 19.28
N GLY A 216 4.08 8.33 18.76
CA GLY A 216 4.41 9.58 18.07
C GLY A 216 4.13 10.80 18.97
N PRO A 217 4.29 12.02 18.43
CA PRO A 217 4.08 13.26 19.18
C PRO A 217 2.65 13.47 19.74
N LEU A 218 1.68 12.65 19.32
CA LEU A 218 0.28 12.68 19.74
C LEU A 218 -0.12 11.39 20.51
N GLY A 219 0.85 10.65 21.04
CA GLY A 219 0.66 9.35 21.69
C GLY A 219 0.79 8.17 20.74
N GLN A 220 0.29 7.01 21.16
CA GLN A 220 0.33 5.76 20.38
C GLN A 220 -0.32 5.93 19.01
N ILE A 221 0.36 5.46 17.95
CA ILE A 221 -0.27 5.44 16.63
C ILE A 221 -1.46 4.46 16.65
N PRO A 222 -2.55 4.78 15.93
CA PRO A 222 -3.76 3.95 15.91
C PRO A 222 -3.62 2.78 14.92
N ARG A 223 -2.54 2.01 15.00
CA ARG A 223 -2.26 0.74 14.29
C ARG A 223 -0.99 0.08 14.82
N LYS A 224 -0.88 -1.24 14.68
CA LYS A 224 0.39 -1.96 14.83
C LYS A 224 1.17 -1.94 13.52
N THR A 225 2.50 -1.96 13.59
CA THR A 225 3.39 -1.93 12.41
C THR A 225 4.58 -2.87 12.59
N CYS A 226 5.10 -3.36 11.47
CA CYS A 226 6.41 -4.00 11.42
C CYS A 226 7.13 -3.57 10.14
N TRP A 227 8.34 -3.03 10.29
CA TRP A 227 9.20 -2.71 9.18
C TRP A 227 10.12 -3.88 8.87
N MET A 228 10.05 -4.40 7.65
CA MET A 228 10.85 -5.53 7.21
C MET A 228 11.75 -5.17 6.02
N VAL A 229 12.95 -5.75 5.99
CA VAL A 229 13.92 -5.58 4.91
C VAL A 229 14.55 -6.91 4.48
N LYS A 230 14.99 -6.98 3.22
CA LYS A 230 15.79 -8.10 2.71
C LYS A 230 17.12 -8.19 3.47
N ALA A 231 17.64 -9.41 3.61
CA ALA A 231 18.94 -9.65 4.24
C ALA A 231 20.06 -8.79 3.61
N GLY A 232 20.98 -8.30 4.44
CA GLY A 232 22.00 -7.31 4.07
C GLY A 232 21.59 -5.84 4.32
N CYS A 233 20.29 -5.53 4.35
CA CYS A 233 19.80 -4.20 4.68
C CYS A 233 19.54 -4.08 6.20
N ASP A 234 19.83 -2.92 6.78
CA ASP A 234 19.60 -2.53 8.18
C ASP A 234 18.99 -1.11 8.29
N CYS A 235 18.50 -0.57 7.17
CA CYS A 235 17.86 0.73 7.13
C CYS A 235 16.60 0.74 8.00
N LYS A 236 16.58 1.61 9.01
CA LYS A 236 15.39 1.89 9.83
C LYS A 236 14.38 2.70 9.04
N TYR A 237 13.09 2.44 9.28
CA TYR A 237 12.00 3.21 8.66
C TYR A 237 11.65 4.41 9.53
N ARG A 238 11.53 5.60 8.90
CA ARG A 238 11.25 6.86 9.59
C ARG A 238 10.08 7.58 8.93
N TYR A 239 8.97 7.70 9.64
CA TYR A 239 7.75 8.38 9.17
C TYR A 239 7.11 9.12 10.34
N GLY A 240 6.49 10.28 10.11
CA GLY A 240 5.69 10.98 11.13
C GLY A 240 6.43 11.37 12.44
N GLY A 241 7.77 11.42 12.43
CA GLY A 241 8.59 11.63 13.63
C GLY A 241 8.97 10.35 14.40
N ILE A 242 8.47 9.19 13.96
CA ILE A 242 8.72 7.87 14.54
C ILE A 242 9.87 7.18 13.80
N GLU A 243 10.63 6.35 14.50
CA GLU A 243 11.63 5.43 13.93
C GLU A 243 11.29 3.98 14.28
N VAL A 244 11.26 3.08 13.30
CA VAL A 244 11.02 1.64 13.48
C VAL A 244 12.25 0.85 13.00
N ALA A 245 12.76 -0.01 13.87
CA ALA A 245 13.89 -0.89 13.56
C ALA A 245 13.50 -1.98 12.54
N PRO A 246 14.41 -2.38 11.63
CA PRO A 246 14.10 -3.36 10.60
C PRO A 246 14.23 -4.80 11.10
N GLN A 247 13.15 -5.57 10.95
CA GLN A 247 13.18 -7.03 10.98
C GLN A 247 13.64 -7.57 9.61
N LYS A 248 14.15 -8.80 9.56
CA LYS A 248 14.54 -9.45 8.30
C LYS A 248 13.34 -10.15 7.67
N PHE A 249 13.30 -10.22 6.34
CA PHE A 249 12.32 -11.04 5.61
C PHE A 249 12.37 -12.51 6.10
N PRO A 250 11.30 -13.04 6.71
CA PRO A 250 11.18 -14.47 7.02
C PRO A 250 10.95 -15.28 5.74
N SER A 251 11.08 -16.62 5.81
CA SER A 251 10.89 -17.51 4.65
C SER A 251 9.54 -17.29 3.95
N TRP A 252 8.47 -17.10 4.73
CA TRP A 252 7.12 -16.88 4.21
C TRP A 252 6.97 -15.61 3.38
N MET A 253 7.84 -14.61 3.57
CA MET A 253 7.82 -13.39 2.76
C MET A 253 8.16 -13.70 1.30
N ASN A 254 9.08 -14.64 1.05
CA ASN A 254 9.43 -15.06 -0.30
C ASN A 254 8.30 -15.91 -0.94
N GLU A 255 7.65 -16.77 -0.15
CA GLU A 255 6.45 -17.53 -0.58
C GLU A 255 5.34 -16.58 -1.06
N LEU A 256 5.05 -15.54 -0.26
CA LEU A 256 4.02 -14.55 -0.58
C LEU A 256 4.41 -13.65 -1.76
N MET A 257 5.67 -13.22 -1.82
CA MET A 257 6.19 -12.42 -2.94
C MET A 257 6.15 -13.19 -4.28
N GLU A 258 6.41 -14.51 -4.30
CA GLU A 258 6.26 -15.31 -5.52
C GLU A 258 4.80 -15.33 -6.01
N LEU A 259 3.83 -15.46 -5.11
CA LEU A 259 2.40 -15.44 -5.45
C LEU A 259 1.91 -14.06 -5.93
N VAL A 260 2.42 -12.97 -5.34
CA VAL A 260 1.94 -11.60 -5.60
C VAL A 260 2.67 -10.93 -6.77
N LEU A 261 3.99 -11.10 -6.87
CA LEU A 261 4.83 -10.31 -7.78
C LEU A 261 5.00 -10.96 -9.16
N LYS A 262 4.85 -12.28 -9.26
CA LYS A 262 4.88 -12.99 -10.54
C LYS A 262 3.72 -12.59 -11.47
N PRO A 263 2.45 -12.47 -11.01
CA PRO A 263 1.38 -11.85 -11.79
C PRO A 263 1.64 -10.38 -12.18
N CYS A 264 2.53 -9.68 -11.44
CA CYS A 264 2.99 -8.34 -11.81
C CYS A 264 4.14 -8.33 -12.83
N GLY A 265 4.57 -9.48 -13.36
CA GLY A 265 5.71 -9.60 -14.28
C GLY A 265 7.09 -9.52 -13.64
N LEU A 266 7.19 -9.43 -12.32
CA LEU A 266 8.46 -9.19 -11.63
C LEU A 266 9.17 -10.51 -11.29
N SER A 267 10.40 -10.66 -11.79
CA SER A 267 11.26 -11.78 -11.43
C SER A 267 12.02 -11.54 -10.11
N GLN A 268 12.58 -12.60 -9.50
CA GLN A 268 13.18 -12.52 -8.15
C GLN A 268 14.34 -11.52 -8.00
N LYS A 269 15.03 -11.17 -9.09
CA LYS A 269 16.06 -10.11 -9.12
C LYS A 269 15.47 -8.70 -9.05
N ASP A 270 14.23 -8.53 -9.52
CA ASP A 270 13.53 -7.24 -9.63
C ASP A 270 12.66 -6.98 -8.40
N TRP A 271 12.46 -7.98 -7.54
CA TRP A 271 11.63 -7.92 -6.34
C TRP A 271 12.00 -6.77 -5.37
N PRO A 272 11.01 -6.24 -4.63
CA PRO A 272 11.22 -5.22 -3.62
C PRO A 272 12.12 -5.75 -2.49
N ASN A 273 12.96 -4.86 -1.96
CA ASN A 273 13.92 -5.18 -0.91
C ASN A 273 13.45 -4.75 0.50
N SER A 274 12.21 -4.26 0.61
CA SER A 274 11.61 -3.83 1.88
C SER A 274 10.08 -3.91 1.85
N CYS A 275 9.46 -4.01 3.03
CA CYS A 275 8.01 -4.07 3.22
C CYS A 275 7.63 -3.41 4.54
N ASN A 276 6.65 -2.50 4.52
CA ASN A 276 5.99 -2.02 5.74
C ASN A 276 4.69 -2.81 5.94
N LEU A 277 4.58 -3.53 7.04
CA LEU A 277 3.36 -4.20 7.46
C LEU A 277 2.59 -3.28 8.41
N ASN A 278 1.27 -3.23 8.24
CA ASN A 278 0.36 -2.51 9.12
C ASN A 278 -0.79 -3.45 9.50
N LEU A 279 -1.01 -3.65 10.80
CA LEU A 279 -2.15 -4.37 11.36
C LEU A 279 -3.10 -3.35 11.99
N TYR A 280 -4.32 -3.37 11.48
CA TYR A 280 -5.47 -2.63 11.99
C TYR A 280 -6.35 -3.66 12.70
N GLU A 281 -6.44 -3.62 14.02
CA GLU A 281 -7.25 -4.58 14.79
C GLU A 281 -8.76 -4.39 14.53
N ASP A 282 -9.17 -3.16 14.22
CA ASP A 282 -10.55 -2.81 13.89
C ASP A 282 -10.65 -1.60 12.93
N GLY A 283 -11.89 -1.17 12.65
CA GLY A 283 -12.22 0.03 11.88
C GLY A 283 -11.86 1.36 12.58
N GLY A 284 -11.62 1.33 13.90
CA GLY A 284 -11.15 2.47 14.68
C GLY A 284 -9.68 2.81 14.45
N MET A 285 -8.87 1.79 14.11
CA MET A 285 -7.49 1.95 13.66
C MET A 285 -7.43 2.55 12.25
N THR A 286 -6.52 3.51 12.04
CA THR A 286 -6.47 4.38 10.84
C THR A 286 -5.06 4.80 10.45
N VAL A 287 -4.93 5.37 9.26
CA VAL A 287 -3.81 6.25 8.90
C VAL A 287 -4.37 7.50 8.23
N GLY A 288 -3.92 8.67 8.65
CA GLY A 288 -4.34 9.96 8.09
C GLY A 288 -3.80 10.19 6.68
N TRP A 289 -4.08 11.38 6.12
CA TRP A 289 -3.51 11.78 4.83
C TRP A 289 -1.97 11.86 4.93
N HIS A 290 -1.29 11.11 4.08
CA HIS A 290 0.17 11.04 4.00
C HIS A 290 0.61 10.58 2.60
N ALA A 291 1.91 10.70 2.30
CA ALA A 291 2.53 10.10 1.13
C ALA A 291 3.75 9.29 1.58
N ASP A 292 4.14 8.27 0.81
CA ASP A 292 5.36 7.49 1.02
C ASP A 292 6.58 8.24 0.45
N ASP A 293 6.78 9.49 0.90
CA ASP A 293 7.81 10.41 0.40
C ASP A 293 9.18 10.24 1.08
N GLU A 294 9.36 9.18 1.87
CA GLU A 294 10.55 8.99 2.68
C GLU A 294 11.84 8.93 1.85
N LYS A 295 12.91 9.50 2.43
CA LYS A 295 14.23 9.57 1.78
C LYS A 295 14.75 8.20 1.34
N LEU A 296 14.34 7.09 1.96
CA LEU A 296 14.71 5.72 1.55
C LEU A 296 14.26 5.39 0.12
N PHE A 297 13.03 5.75 -0.25
CA PHE A 297 12.39 5.35 -1.52
C PHE A 297 12.61 6.37 -2.63
N GLN A 298 12.90 7.63 -2.27
CA GLN A 298 13.12 8.76 -3.19
C GLN A 298 11.88 9.16 -4.02
N GLY A 299 10.66 8.71 -3.65
CA GLY A 299 9.44 8.92 -4.45
C GLY A 299 8.97 10.37 -4.65
N ARG A 300 9.56 11.32 -3.91
CA ARG A 300 9.39 12.77 -4.16
C ARG A 300 10.21 13.29 -5.35
N PHE A 301 11.23 12.56 -5.80
CA PHE A 301 12.27 13.03 -6.72
C PHE A 301 12.44 12.17 -7.99
N ARG A 302 11.74 11.03 -8.07
CA ARG A 302 11.78 10.08 -9.20
C ARG A 302 10.62 9.11 -9.10
N ASP A 303 10.39 8.38 -10.18
CA ASP A 303 9.41 7.32 -10.20
C ASP A 303 9.63 6.31 -9.08
N CYS A 304 8.59 6.14 -8.27
CA CYS A 304 8.49 5.14 -7.25
C CYS A 304 7.42 4.13 -7.63
N ARG A 305 7.66 2.88 -7.24
CA ARG A 305 6.70 1.78 -7.38
C ARG A 305 6.45 1.22 -6.01
N ILE A 306 5.18 1.21 -5.63
CA ILE A 306 4.69 0.67 -4.36
C ILE A 306 3.67 -0.40 -4.72
N ILE A 307 3.78 -1.56 -4.06
CA ILE A 307 2.88 -2.70 -4.24
C ILE A 307 2.28 -2.99 -2.86
N SER A 308 0.96 -3.04 -2.76
CA SER A 308 0.24 -3.16 -1.49
C SER A 308 -0.83 -4.25 -1.56
N LEU A 309 -0.66 -5.31 -0.75
CA LEU A 309 -1.65 -6.38 -0.60
C LEU A 309 -2.47 -6.16 0.67
N SER A 310 -3.79 -6.32 0.57
CA SER A 310 -4.71 -6.36 1.71
C SER A 310 -5.08 -7.79 2.09
N LEU A 311 -5.15 -8.09 3.38
CA LEU A 311 -5.58 -9.38 3.94
C LEU A 311 -6.55 -9.14 5.10
N GLY A 312 -7.52 -10.03 5.29
CA GLY A 312 -8.56 -9.87 6.31
C GLY A 312 -9.63 -8.84 5.90
N ALA A 313 -10.06 -8.02 6.87
CA ALA A 313 -11.23 -7.17 6.74
C ALA A 313 -11.13 -6.12 5.62
N THR A 314 -12.26 -5.93 4.92
CA THR A 314 -12.43 -4.90 3.90
C THR A 314 -12.34 -3.50 4.51
N ARG A 315 -11.58 -2.61 3.88
CA ARG A 315 -11.43 -1.19 4.28
C ARG A 315 -11.38 -0.26 3.08
N LYS A 316 -11.86 0.98 3.22
CA LYS A 316 -11.60 2.02 2.21
C LYS A 316 -10.14 2.44 2.18
N PHE A 317 -9.67 2.77 0.98
CA PHE A 317 -8.44 3.49 0.72
C PHE A 317 -8.78 4.71 -0.12
N GLU A 318 -8.34 5.89 0.30
CA GLU A 318 -8.66 7.14 -0.39
C GLU A 318 -7.37 7.82 -0.87
N LEU A 319 -7.41 8.42 -2.06
CA LEU A 319 -6.35 9.19 -2.71
C LEU A 319 -6.86 10.61 -3.01
N ARG A 320 -6.01 11.63 -2.82
CA ARG A 320 -6.28 13.03 -3.19
C ARG A 320 -5.01 13.72 -3.67
N LEU A 321 -5.14 14.74 -4.51
CA LEU A 321 -4.02 15.62 -4.86
C LEU A 321 -3.54 16.43 -3.64
N ASN A 322 -2.24 16.74 -3.63
CA ASN A 322 -1.59 17.63 -2.68
C ASN A 322 -1.82 19.10 -3.04
N TRP A 323 -1.82 19.42 -4.34
CA TRP A 323 -2.04 20.74 -4.90
C TRP A 323 -3.06 20.66 -6.05
N PRO A 324 -4.35 20.43 -5.75
CA PRO A 324 -5.39 20.45 -6.77
C PRO A 324 -5.66 21.89 -7.26
N GLU A 325 -5.88 22.04 -8.55
CA GLU A 325 -6.66 23.15 -9.11
C GLU A 325 -8.16 22.91 -8.75
N GLU A 326 -9.05 23.92 -8.83
CA GLU A 326 -10.40 23.83 -8.18
C GLU A 326 -11.24 22.63 -8.66
N GLU A 327 -11.19 22.34 -9.95
CA GLU A 327 -11.88 21.23 -10.61
C GLU A 327 -11.28 19.85 -10.28
N GLU A 328 -10.03 19.82 -9.81
CA GLU A 328 -9.26 18.61 -9.54
C GLU A 328 -9.34 18.13 -8.09
N ALA A 329 -10.03 18.85 -7.20
CA ALA A 329 -10.11 18.57 -5.75
C ALA A 329 -10.86 17.27 -5.36
N GLN A 330 -11.02 16.34 -6.30
CA GLN A 330 -11.74 15.08 -6.14
C GLN A 330 -10.93 14.05 -5.32
N ILE A 331 -11.65 13.16 -4.64
CA ILE A 331 -11.07 12.06 -3.86
C ILE A 331 -11.40 10.74 -4.55
N THR A 332 -10.40 10.10 -5.14
CA THR A 332 -10.52 8.71 -5.63
C THR A 332 -10.64 7.78 -4.43
N ARG A 333 -11.62 6.87 -4.45
CA ARG A 333 -11.88 5.91 -3.37
C ARG A 333 -11.88 4.49 -3.90
N LEU A 334 -11.13 3.63 -3.24
CA LEU A 334 -11.12 2.18 -3.47
C LEU A 334 -11.63 1.45 -2.23
N THR A 335 -12.31 0.33 -2.44
CA THR A 335 -12.70 -0.60 -1.38
C THR A 335 -11.78 -1.81 -1.46
N LEU A 336 -10.81 -1.92 -0.55
CA LEU A 336 -9.81 -2.99 -0.56
C LEU A 336 -10.22 -4.12 0.38
N ARG A 337 -10.50 -5.29 -0.18
CA ARG A 337 -10.89 -6.54 0.48
C ARG A 337 -9.67 -7.44 0.72
N GLY A 338 -9.86 -8.55 1.44
CA GLY A 338 -8.86 -9.61 1.51
C GLY A 338 -8.50 -10.15 0.13
N GLY A 339 -7.21 -10.19 -0.19
CA GLY A 339 -6.66 -10.64 -1.47
C GLY A 339 -6.56 -9.55 -2.55
N ASP A 340 -7.10 -8.36 -2.34
CA ASP A 340 -6.99 -7.26 -3.30
C ASP A 340 -5.56 -6.67 -3.32
N LEU A 341 -5.02 -6.47 -4.53
CA LEU A 341 -3.74 -5.81 -4.78
C LEU A 341 -3.97 -4.37 -5.25
N LEU A 342 -3.28 -3.42 -4.64
CA LEU A 342 -3.19 -2.02 -5.08
C LEU A 342 -1.73 -1.67 -5.34
N THR A 343 -1.49 -0.85 -6.35
CA THR A 343 -0.20 -0.24 -6.64
C THR A 343 -0.30 1.27 -6.64
N MET A 344 0.83 1.93 -6.38
CA MET A 344 1.01 3.36 -6.64
C MET A 344 2.31 3.53 -7.41
N GLU A 345 2.23 4.13 -8.59
CA GLU A 345 3.32 4.13 -9.58
C GLU A 345 3.62 5.52 -10.14
N GLY A 346 4.87 5.73 -10.57
CA GLY A 346 5.33 7.01 -11.08
C GLY A 346 5.57 8.02 -9.96
N MET A 347 5.06 9.24 -10.13
CA MET A 347 5.26 10.36 -9.21
C MET A 347 4.13 10.51 -8.17
N THR A 348 3.28 9.49 -7.99
CA THR A 348 2.15 9.52 -7.04
C THR A 348 2.55 9.99 -5.64
N GLN A 349 3.73 9.64 -5.14
CA GLN A 349 4.18 10.06 -3.80
C GLN A 349 4.71 11.51 -3.70
N LYS A 350 4.86 12.20 -4.84
CA LYS A 350 5.10 13.65 -4.91
C LYS A 350 3.78 14.42 -4.90
N HIS A 351 2.82 14.00 -5.74
CA HIS A 351 1.61 14.78 -6.06
C HIS A 351 0.35 14.36 -5.31
N PHE A 352 0.27 13.14 -4.78
CA PHE A 352 -0.91 12.64 -4.07
C PHE A 352 -0.61 12.32 -2.60
N GLN A 353 -1.64 12.47 -1.78
CA GLN A 353 -1.75 11.89 -0.45
C GLN A 353 -2.77 10.75 -0.47
N HIS A 354 -2.57 9.77 0.39
CA HIS A 354 -3.51 8.68 0.63
C HIS A 354 -3.82 8.47 2.11
N ARG A 355 -4.94 7.80 2.41
CA ARG A 355 -5.35 7.46 3.79
C ARG A 355 -6.18 6.19 3.87
N VAL A 356 -6.28 5.65 5.09
CA VAL A 356 -7.28 4.62 5.47
C VAL A 356 -8.18 5.25 6.54
N PRO A 357 -9.42 5.66 6.19
CA PRO A 357 -10.32 6.37 7.09
C PRO A 357 -10.90 5.46 8.19
N ARG A 358 -11.49 6.07 9.22
CA ARG A 358 -12.20 5.37 10.30
C ARG A 358 -13.49 4.74 9.75
N GLU A 359 -13.75 3.50 10.13
CA GLU A 359 -14.92 2.73 9.71
C GLU A 359 -15.51 1.92 10.87
N GLY A 360 -16.70 1.34 10.67
CA GLY A 360 -17.43 0.62 11.72
C GLY A 360 -17.04 -0.85 11.93
N THR A 361 -16.16 -1.42 11.09
CA THR A 361 -15.79 -2.84 11.18
C THR A 361 -15.12 -3.19 12.50
N LYS A 362 -15.35 -4.41 12.97
CA LYS A 362 -14.68 -5.01 14.15
C LYS A 362 -13.66 -6.08 13.78
N GLU A 363 -13.59 -6.42 12.49
CA GLU A 363 -12.67 -7.43 12.00
C GLU A 363 -11.29 -6.81 11.67
N PRO A 364 -10.19 -7.53 11.95
CA PRO A 364 -8.84 -7.05 11.72
C PRO A 364 -8.44 -7.10 10.24
N ARG A 365 -7.59 -6.16 9.82
CA ARG A 365 -6.97 -6.08 8.49
C ARG A 365 -5.45 -6.02 8.60
N ILE A 366 -4.75 -6.84 7.83
CA ILE A 366 -3.31 -6.71 7.58
C ILE A 366 -3.10 -6.10 6.19
N ASN A 367 -2.14 -5.20 6.10
CA ASN A 367 -1.71 -4.58 4.85
C ASN A 367 -0.19 -4.67 4.73
N LEU A 368 0.29 -5.32 3.67
CA LEU A 368 1.70 -5.42 3.33
C LEU A 368 2.01 -4.45 2.20
N THR A 369 2.87 -3.46 2.44
CA THR A 369 3.26 -2.49 1.40
C THR A 369 4.76 -2.59 1.11
N TRP A 370 5.07 -3.24 -0.01
CA TRP A 370 6.42 -3.45 -0.51
C TRP A 370 6.97 -2.27 -1.31
N ARG A 371 8.26 -1.97 -1.11
CA ARG A 371 8.98 -0.86 -1.74
C ARG A 371 10.45 -1.22 -2.00
N TRP A 372 11.10 -0.45 -2.86
CA TRP A 372 12.54 -0.53 -3.11
C TRP A 372 13.25 0.62 -2.41
N VAL A 373 14.09 0.30 -1.42
CA VAL A 373 15.08 1.25 -0.89
C VAL A 373 16.06 1.60 -2.02
N LYS A 374 16.10 2.89 -2.38
CA LYS A 374 17.00 3.48 -3.37
C LYS A 374 18.14 4.27 -2.74
N LYS A 375 17.95 4.77 -1.50
CA LYS A 375 18.96 5.52 -0.74
C LYS A 375 19.07 4.95 0.66
N HIS A 376 20.02 4.04 0.84
CA HIS A 376 20.31 3.43 2.13
C HIS A 376 20.86 4.45 3.14
N LEU A 377 20.70 4.15 4.43
CA LEU A 377 21.30 4.92 5.52
C LEU A 377 22.84 4.77 5.50
N PRO A 378 23.60 5.77 5.99
CA PRO A 378 25.04 5.62 6.20
C PRO A 378 25.35 4.40 7.07
N GLY A 379 26.39 3.64 6.70
CA GLY A 379 26.78 2.40 7.39
C GLY A 379 26.04 1.14 6.94
N CYS A 380 24.92 1.26 6.22
CA CYS A 380 24.15 0.10 5.77
C CYS A 380 24.97 -0.81 4.84
N PRO A 381 25.05 -2.15 5.08
CA PRO A 381 25.81 -3.05 4.22
C PRO A 381 25.30 -3.10 2.77
N SER A 382 23.98 -2.93 2.56
CA SER A 382 23.38 -2.79 1.23
C SER A 382 23.58 -1.42 0.57
N GLY A 383 24.08 -0.40 1.29
CA GLY A 383 24.25 0.95 0.75
C GLY A 383 25.45 1.14 -0.17
N GLY A 384 26.32 0.14 -0.28
CA GLY A 384 27.65 0.27 -0.87
C GLY A 384 28.60 1.06 0.02
N ARG A 385 29.91 0.76 -0.06
CA ARG A 385 30.91 1.71 0.43
C ARG A 385 30.98 2.84 -0.60
N ARG A 386 30.79 4.07 -0.13
CA ARG A 386 31.07 5.28 -0.92
C ARG A 386 32.55 5.53 -1.00
#